data_AF-A0A9D3LN19-F1
#
_entry.id   AF-A0A9D3LN19-F1
#
_cell.length_a   1.000
_cell.length_b   1.000
_cell.length_c   1.000
_cell.angle_alpha   90.00
_cell.angle_beta   90.00
_cell.angle_gamma   90.00
#
_symmetry.space_group_name_H-M   'P 1'
#
loop_
_entity.id
_entity.type
_entity.pdbx_description
1 polymer ?
#
loop_
_entity_poly.entity_id
_entity_poly.type
_entity_poly.pdbx_seq_one_letter_code
_entity_poly.pdbx_strand_id
1 'polypeptide(L)'
;KVCQASALSTEGLTKINRVLYSTTDKVKQDATLLSCMEIMPVKRRRSKVDNPKQKTRDLTVKYFVLTETGKIPVCKASFMSIFCIKKDCLCNIAKYWMQNGVTMPENHGGARNSNEKAAKRQVVRDDIKTFTCRASHCARRATPGGNNIRRIRPFSPP
;
A
#
# COMPACT_ATOMS: atom_id res chain seq x y z
N LYS A 1 15.99 -21.45 8.27
CA LYS A 1 16.17 -20.37 9.27
C LYS A 1 14.92 -20.31 10.12
N VAL A 2 15.07 -20.26 11.44
CA VAL A 2 13.96 -20.18 12.39
C VAL A 2 13.38 -18.77 12.35
N CYS A 3 12.06 -18.66 12.47
CA CYS A 3 11.35 -17.38 12.52
C CYS A 3 11.63 -16.70 13.86
N GLN A 4 12.12 -15.45 13.84
CA GLN A 4 12.44 -14.67 15.05
C GLN A 4 11.50 -13.47 15.22
N ALA A 5 10.22 -13.63 14.86
CA ALA A 5 9.25 -12.55 14.96
C ALA A 5 9.03 -12.04 16.40
N SER A 6 9.30 -12.86 17.43
CA SER A 6 9.23 -12.45 18.83
C SER A 6 10.30 -11.44 19.25
N ALA A 7 11.40 -11.32 18.49
CA ALA A 7 12.47 -10.36 18.76
C ALA A 7 12.13 -8.94 18.26
N LEU A 8 10.95 -8.75 17.64
CA LEU A 8 10.55 -7.47 17.08
C LEU A 8 9.93 -6.58 18.15
N SER A 9 10.51 -5.38 18.34
CA SER A 9 9.90 -4.33 19.15
C SER A 9 8.75 -3.66 18.39
N THR A 10 7.71 -3.27 19.13
CA THR A 10 6.55 -2.53 18.61
C THR A 10 6.94 -1.18 18.01
N GLU A 11 7.94 -0.51 18.57
CA GLU A 11 8.48 0.75 18.05
C GLU A 11 9.17 0.55 16.69
N GLY A 12 9.96 -0.51 16.57
CA GLY A 12 10.62 -0.88 15.32
C GLY A 12 9.61 -1.17 14.20
N LEU A 13 8.54 -1.90 14.52
CA LEU A 13 7.45 -2.17 13.58
C LEU A 13 6.74 -0.89 13.14
N THR A 14 6.48 0.02 14.07
CA THR A 14 5.80 1.29 13.79
C THR A 14 6.63 2.16 12.87
N LYS A 15 7.95 2.23 13.09
CA LYS A 15 8.90 2.98 12.25
C LYS A 15 8.91 2.44 10.82
N ILE A 16 8.97 1.13 10.66
CA ILE A 16 9.00 0.47 9.35
C ILE A 16 7.69 0.68 8.60
N ASN A 17 6.55 0.51 9.29
CA ASN A 17 5.25 0.79 8.71
C ASN A 17 5.12 2.25 8.29
N ARG A 18 5.62 3.19 9.11
CA ARG A 18 5.67 4.61 8.74
C ARG A 18 6.48 4.85 7.48
N VAL A 19 7.62 4.18 7.30
CA VAL A 19 8.43 4.29 6.07
C VAL A 19 7.66 3.74 4.86
N LEU A 20 7.09 2.53 4.96
CA LEU A 20 6.34 1.93 3.87
C LEU A 20 5.15 2.79 3.45
N TYR A 21 4.37 3.30 4.40
CA TYR A 21 3.16 4.08 4.14
C TYR A 21 3.40 5.60 4.06
N SER A 22 4.65 6.06 4.17
CA SER A 22 5.00 7.48 4.00
C SER A 22 4.71 7.99 2.59
N THR A 23 4.81 7.09 1.60
CA THR A 23 4.71 7.41 0.19
C THR A 23 3.55 6.64 -0.43
N THR A 24 2.76 7.31 -1.27
CA THR A 24 1.64 6.70 -2.00
C THR A 24 2.04 6.03 -3.31
N ASP A 25 3.32 6.11 -3.68
CA ASP A 25 3.86 5.54 -4.91
C ASP A 25 4.14 4.04 -4.74
N LYS A 26 3.39 3.20 -5.47
CA LYS A 26 3.50 1.74 -5.39
C LYS A 26 4.90 1.25 -5.70
N VAL A 27 5.58 1.87 -6.67
CA VAL A 27 6.95 1.46 -7.06
C VAL A 27 7.92 1.64 -5.88
N LYS A 28 7.78 2.71 -5.11
CA LYS A 28 8.61 2.96 -3.93
C LYS A 28 8.26 2.03 -2.77
N GLN A 29 6.98 1.71 -2.59
CA GLN A 29 6.53 0.71 -1.63
C GLN A 29 7.12 -0.67 -1.96
N ASP A 30 7.01 -1.11 -3.21
CA ASP A 30 7.53 -2.39 -3.68
C ASP A 30 9.07 -2.45 -3.55
N ALA A 31 9.78 -1.35 -3.79
CA ALA A 31 11.22 -1.25 -3.56
C ALA A 31 11.59 -1.41 -2.08
N THR A 32 10.79 -0.84 -1.17
CA THR A 32 10.97 -0.98 0.28
C THR A 32 10.75 -2.44 0.70
N LEU A 33 9.72 -3.11 0.16
CA LEU A 33 9.49 -4.53 0.41
C LEU A 33 10.63 -5.42 -0.12
N LEU A 34 11.14 -5.11 -1.31
CA LEU A 34 12.28 -5.81 -1.90
C LEU A 34 13.53 -5.72 -1.02
N SER A 35 13.79 -4.58 -0.36
CA SER A 35 14.92 -4.44 0.58
C SER A 35 14.84 -5.41 1.78
N CYS A 36 13.62 -5.87 2.09
CA CYS A 36 13.32 -6.80 3.17
C CYS A 36 13.18 -8.26 2.68
N MET A 37 13.44 -8.52 1.39
CA MET A 37 13.31 -9.83 0.77
C MET A 37 14.64 -10.27 0.14
N GLU A 38 15.03 -11.52 0.36
CA GLU A 38 16.13 -12.15 -0.37
C GLU A 38 15.54 -13.22 -1.30
N ILE A 39 15.54 -12.94 -2.60
CA ILE A 39 14.98 -13.81 -3.63
C ILE A 39 16.11 -14.64 -4.23
N MET A 40 15.93 -15.96 -4.25
CA MET A 40 16.93 -16.91 -4.74
C MET A 40 16.28 -17.94 -5.68
N PRO A 41 17.02 -18.46 -6.67
CA PRO A 41 16.56 -19.61 -7.45
C PRO A 41 16.51 -20.87 -6.58
N VAL A 42 15.58 -21.78 -6.86
CA VAL A 42 15.49 -23.07 -6.17
C VAL A 42 16.69 -23.94 -6.58
N LYS A 43 17.59 -24.22 -5.61
CA LYS A 43 18.82 -25.00 -5.84
C LYS A 43 18.59 -26.51 -6.06
N ARG A 44 17.62 -27.10 -5.36
CA ARG A 44 17.34 -28.55 -5.44
C ARG A 44 15.89 -28.79 -5.86
N ARG A 45 15.70 -29.54 -6.95
CA ARG A 45 14.40 -30.03 -7.39
C ARG A 45 14.26 -31.47 -6.92
N ARG A 46 13.18 -31.79 -6.21
CA ARG A 46 12.80 -33.19 -5.98
C ARG A 46 12.06 -33.67 -7.23
N SER A 47 12.40 -34.86 -7.73
CA SER A 47 11.59 -35.51 -8.76
C SER A 47 10.16 -35.59 -8.25
N LYS A 48 9.23 -35.06 -9.04
CA LYS A 48 7.80 -35.19 -8.76
C LYS A 48 7.31 -36.44 -9.45
N VAL A 49 6.35 -37.13 -8.84
CA VAL A 49 5.50 -38.09 -9.57
C VAL A 49 4.86 -37.34 -10.74
N ASP A 50 4.81 -37.95 -11.92
CA ASP A 50 4.30 -37.35 -13.16
C ASP A 50 2.84 -36.89 -12.98
N ASN A 51 2.67 -35.65 -12.53
CA ASN A 51 1.39 -34.99 -12.46
C ASN A 51 1.49 -33.65 -13.20
N PRO A 52 0.98 -33.58 -14.44
CA PRO A 52 1.15 -32.42 -15.31
C PRO A 52 0.47 -31.15 -14.76
N LYS A 53 -0.44 -31.28 -13.78
CA LYS A 53 -1.15 -30.14 -13.17
C LYS A 53 -0.32 -29.44 -12.07
N GLN A 54 0.79 -30.02 -11.60
CA GLN A 54 1.48 -29.51 -10.43
C GLN A 54 2.58 -28.48 -10.78
N LYS A 55 2.23 -27.18 -10.73
CA LYS A 55 3.18 -26.08 -10.95
C LYS A 55 4.49 -26.24 -10.15
N THR A 56 5.63 -26.09 -10.83
CA THR A 56 6.96 -26.08 -10.20
C THR A 56 7.17 -24.78 -9.43
N ARG A 57 7.88 -24.87 -8.31
CA ARG A 57 8.37 -23.70 -7.60
C ARG A 57 9.77 -23.40 -8.15
N ASP A 58 9.91 -22.27 -8.82
CA ASP A 58 11.20 -21.87 -9.41
C ASP A 58 12.02 -20.94 -8.51
N LEU A 59 11.36 -20.31 -7.52
CA LEU A 59 11.96 -19.33 -6.63
C LEU A 59 11.74 -19.67 -5.15
N THR A 60 12.72 -19.29 -4.34
CA THR A 60 12.68 -19.30 -2.88
C THR A 60 12.87 -17.88 -2.38
N VAL A 61 12.03 -17.44 -1.44
CA VAL A 61 12.12 -16.11 -0.84
C VAL A 61 12.37 -16.26 0.65
N LYS A 62 13.39 -15.56 1.16
CA LYS A 62 13.59 -15.35 2.59
C LYS A 62 13.12 -13.95 2.95
N TYR A 63 12.43 -13.84 4.08
CA TYR A 63 11.84 -12.59 4.55
C TYR A 63 12.59 -12.10 5.78
N PHE A 64 12.80 -10.80 5.85
CA PHE A 64 13.47 -10.15 6.96
C PHE A 64 12.74 -8.86 7.32
N VAL A 65 13.02 -8.35 8.51
CA VAL A 65 12.58 -7.02 8.95
C VAL A 65 13.83 -6.24 9.31
N LEU A 66 13.99 -5.05 8.73
CA LEU A 66 15.14 -4.18 8.96
C LEU A 66 14.93 -3.38 10.25
N THR A 67 15.71 -3.70 11.27
CA THR A 67 15.73 -2.99 12.56
C THR A 67 17.04 -2.23 12.70
N GLU A 68 17.13 -1.30 13.65
CA GLU A 68 18.35 -0.53 13.93
C GLU A 68 19.54 -1.44 14.29
N THR A 69 19.26 -2.57 14.95
CA THR A 69 20.26 -3.57 15.34
C THR A 69 20.62 -4.55 14.22
N GLY A 70 19.90 -4.55 13.09
CA GLY A 70 20.17 -5.42 11.95
C GLY A 70 18.93 -6.06 11.33
N LYS A 71 19.15 -7.14 10.57
CA LYS A 71 18.09 -7.85 9.82
C LYS A 71 17.56 -9.04 10.61
N ILE A 72 16.30 -8.97 11.03
CA ILE A 72 15.64 -10.05 11.78
C ILE A 72 14.91 -10.98 10.80
N PRO A 73 15.24 -12.28 10.73
CA PRO A 73 14.56 -13.23 9.86
C PRO A 73 13.13 -13.53 10.37
N VAL A 74 12.15 -13.42 9.47
CA VAL A 74 10.75 -13.68 9.80
C VAL A 74 10.15 -14.73 8.87
N CYS A 75 9.12 -15.42 9.33
CA CYS A 75 8.33 -16.28 8.46
C CYS A 75 7.44 -15.44 7.54
N LYS A 76 6.97 -16.05 6.46
CA LYS A 76 6.08 -15.39 5.50
C LYS A 76 4.79 -14.87 6.15
N ALA A 77 4.21 -15.64 7.07
CA ALA A 77 2.96 -15.25 7.73
C ALA A 77 3.14 -13.99 8.59
N SER A 78 4.20 -13.95 9.40
CA SER A 78 4.55 -12.77 10.19
C SER A 78 4.84 -11.56 9.30
N PHE A 79 5.61 -11.74 8.22
CA PHE A 79 5.89 -10.67 7.27
C PHE A 79 4.59 -10.08 6.67
N MET A 80 3.67 -10.94 6.22
CA MET A 80 2.38 -10.51 5.69
C MET A 80 1.55 -9.77 6.73
N SER A 81 1.57 -10.22 7.99
CA SER A 81 0.85 -9.57 9.08
C SER A 81 1.44 -8.22 9.47
N ILE A 82 2.77 -8.10 9.47
CA ILE A 82 3.48 -6.87 9.85
C ILE A 82 3.20 -5.75 8.84
N PHE A 83 3.33 -6.08 7.55
CA PHE A 83 3.17 -5.12 6.47
C PHE A 83 1.75 -5.07 5.90
N CYS A 84 0.80 -5.83 6.44
CA CYS A 84 -0.58 -5.92 5.97
C CYS A 84 -0.72 -6.18 4.45
N ILE A 85 0.14 -7.05 3.89
CA ILE A 85 0.20 -7.32 2.44
C ILE A 85 -0.29 -8.73 2.12
N LYS A 86 -1.06 -8.82 1.02
CA LYS A 86 -1.54 -10.10 0.48
C LYS A 86 -0.40 -10.92 -0.12
N LYS A 87 -0.50 -12.24 0.03
CA LYS A 87 0.43 -13.23 -0.53
C LYS A 87 0.72 -13.00 -2.01
N ASP A 88 -0.30 -12.69 -2.80
CA ASP A 88 -0.18 -12.59 -4.26
C ASP A 88 0.67 -11.39 -4.68
N CYS A 89 0.60 -10.28 -3.93
CA CYS A 89 1.45 -9.13 -4.14
C CYS A 89 2.93 -9.50 -3.97
N LEU A 90 3.30 -10.15 -2.85
CA LEU A 90 4.68 -10.60 -2.62
C LEU A 90 5.17 -11.61 -3.67
N CYS A 91 4.28 -12.52 -4.09
CA CYS A 91 4.60 -13.49 -5.13
C CYS A 91 4.85 -12.82 -6.49
N ASN A 92 4.08 -11.80 -6.85
CA ASN A 92 4.25 -11.07 -8.10
C ASN A 92 5.52 -10.23 -8.09
N ILE A 93 5.78 -9.49 -7.00
CA ILE A 93 7.02 -8.72 -6.82
C ILE A 93 8.24 -9.63 -6.96
N ALA A 94 8.25 -10.78 -6.25
CA ALA A 94 9.38 -11.69 -6.29
C ALA A 94 9.62 -12.31 -7.67
N LYS A 95 8.54 -12.70 -8.39
CA LYS A 95 8.64 -13.23 -9.75
C LYS A 95 9.17 -12.19 -10.72
N TYR A 96 8.62 -10.97 -10.65
CA TYR A 96 9.01 -9.89 -11.55
C TYR A 96 10.46 -9.48 -11.34
N TRP A 97 10.88 -9.34 -10.08
CA TRP A 97 12.28 -9.04 -9.73
C TRP A 97 13.23 -10.12 -10.22
N MET A 98 12.87 -11.39 -10.09
CA MET A 98 13.69 -12.52 -10.57
C MET A 98 13.87 -12.52 -12.09
N GLN A 99 12.85 -12.07 -12.83
CA GLN A 99 12.87 -12.04 -14.30
C GLN A 99 13.59 -10.79 -14.85
N ASN A 100 13.37 -9.63 -14.25
CA ASN A 100 13.78 -8.34 -14.82
C ASN A 100 14.89 -7.64 -14.04
N GLY A 101 15.15 -8.04 -12.78
CA GLY A 101 16.14 -7.39 -11.91
C GLY A 101 15.76 -5.98 -11.45
N VAL A 102 14.55 -5.51 -11.77
CA VAL A 102 14.04 -4.18 -11.44
C VAL A 102 12.69 -4.27 -10.74
N THR A 103 12.31 -3.21 -10.03
CA THR A 103 11.00 -3.12 -9.37
C THR A 103 9.88 -3.09 -10.41
N MET A 104 8.75 -3.72 -10.10
CA MET A 104 7.60 -3.77 -11.00
C MET A 104 7.07 -2.35 -11.28
N PRO A 105 6.95 -1.94 -12.56
CA PRO A 105 6.37 -0.65 -12.90
C PRO A 105 4.88 -0.63 -12.57
N GLU A 106 4.38 0.55 -12.25
CA GLU A 106 2.95 0.75 -12.01
C GLU A 106 2.22 1.02 -13.33
N ASN A 107 1.55 0.00 -13.84
CA ASN A 107 0.80 0.07 -15.10
C ASN A 107 -0.67 0.50 -14.92
N HIS A 108 -1.04 0.99 -13.72
CA HIS A 108 -2.40 1.49 -13.51
C HIS A 108 -2.60 2.77 -14.32
N GLY A 109 -3.68 2.80 -15.10
CA GLY A 109 -3.95 3.89 -16.03
C GLY A 109 -4.19 5.25 -15.35
N GLY A 110 -3.89 6.31 -16.10
CA GLY A 110 -4.12 7.70 -15.70
C GLY A 110 -2.83 8.43 -15.37
N ALA A 111 -2.55 9.51 -16.10
CA ALA A 111 -1.39 10.35 -15.84
C ALA A 111 -1.45 10.91 -14.40
N ARG A 112 -0.36 10.79 -13.66
CA ARG A 112 -0.16 11.41 -12.34
C ARG A 112 0.15 12.91 -12.47
N ASN A 113 -0.54 13.62 -13.35
CA ASN A 113 -0.41 15.07 -13.50
C ASN A 113 -1.10 15.76 -12.32
N SER A 114 -0.58 15.53 -11.11
CA SER A 114 -1.07 16.06 -9.84
C SER A 114 -1.28 17.57 -9.93
N ASN A 115 -0.28 18.28 -10.45
CA ASN A 115 -0.29 19.73 -10.49
C ASN A 115 -1.29 20.27 -11.53
N GLU A 116 -1.32 19.70 -12.73
CA GLU A 116 -2.28 20.06 -13.77
C GLU A 116 -3.72 19.79 -13.34
N LYS A 117 -3.95 18.62 -12.70
CA LYS A 117 -5.25 18.25 -12.12
C LYS A 117 -5.60 19.13 -10.92
N ALA A 118 -4.64 19.57 -10.12
CA ALA A 118 -4.87 20.47 -8.98
C ALA A 118 -5.34 21.85 -9.44
N ALA A 119 -4.70 22.41 -10.47
CA ALA A 119 -5.13 23.66 -11.09
C ALA A 119 -6.56 23.55 -11.66
N LYS A 120 -6.84 22.49 -12.43
CA LYS A 120 -8.20 22.21 -12.95
C LYS A 120 -9.23 22.06 -11.84
N ARG A 121 -8.91 21.34 -10.75
CA ARG A 121 -9.79 21.21 -9.57
C ARG A 121 -10.06 22.56 -8.92
N GLN A 122 -9.06 23.44 -8.84
CA GLN A 122 -9.23 24.76 -8.25
C GLN A 122 -10.16 25.63 -9.09
N VAL A 123 -9.96 25.66 -10.41
CA VAL A 123 -10.86 26.36 -11.35
C VAL A 123 -12.30 25.84 -11.23
N VAL A 124 -12.50 24.52 -11.21
CA VAL A 124 -13.84 23.94 -11.02
C VAL A 124 -14.45 24.35 -9.68
N ARG A 125 -13.68 24.35 -8.58
CA ARG A 125 -14.20 24.81 -7.26
C ARG A 125 -14.59 26.28 -7.29
N ASP A 126 -13.80 27.11 -7.96
CA ASP A 126 -14.04 28.55 -8.01
C ASP A 126 -15.24 28.87 -8.91
N ASP A 127 -15.39 28.15 -10.02
CA ASP A 127 -16.60 28.17 -10.87
C ASP A 127 -17.84 27.71 -10.09
N ILE A 128 -17.74 26.61 -9.32
CA ILE A 128 -18.85 26.12 -8.47
C ILE A 128 -19.34 27.21 -7.49
N LYS A 129 -18.44 28.04 -6.95
CA LYS A 129 -18.81 29.13 -6.04
C LYS A 129 -19.54 30.28 -6.73
N THR A 130 -19.39 30.44 -8.05
CA THR A 130 -20.09 31.49 -8.80
C THR A 130 -21.58 31.19 -8.97
N PHE A 131 -21.98 29.92 -8.93
CA PHE A 131 -23.38 29.55 -8.98
C PHE A 131 -24.07 30.01 -7.70
N THR A 132 -24.92 31.02 -7.82
CA THR A 132 -25.89 31.37 -6.78
C THR A 132 -26.94 30.28 -6.75
N CYS A 133 -26.81 29.32 -5.83
CA CYS A 133 -27.85 28.31 -5.63
C CYS A 133 -29.15 29.02 -5.22
N ARG A 134 -30.07 29.23 -6.16
CA ARG A 134 -31.44 29.61 -5.84
C ARG A 134 -32.04 28.42 -5.10
N ALA A 135 -32.57 28.64 -3.89
CA ALA A 135 -33.28 27.60 -3.16
C ALA A 135 -34.31 26.98 -4.11
N SER A 136 -34.12 25.71 -4.46
CA SER A 136 -35.06 25.04 -5.35
C SER A 136 -36.43 25.08 -4.67
N HIS A 137 -37.46 25.39 -5.45
CA HIS A 137 -38.87 25.50 -5.02
C HIS A 137 -39.37 24.22 -4.31
N CYS A 138 -38.60 23.14 -4.33
CA CYS A 138 -38.85 21.88 -3.61
C CYS A 138 -37.90 21.64 -2.42
N ALA A 139 -37.39 22.69 -1.77
CA ALA A 139 -37.03 22.56 -0.36
C ALA A 139 -38.35 22.35 0.42
N ARG A 140 -38.63 21.10 0.82
CA ARG A 140 -39.76 20.79 1.71
C ARG A 140 -39.72 21.79 2.86
N ARG A 141 -40.81 22.56 3.01
CA ARG A 141 -41.00 23.68 3.95
C ARG A 141 -39.97 23.70 5.07
N ALA A 142 -39.07 24.68 5.03
CA ALA A 142 -38.27 25.03 6.19
C ALA A 142 -39.22 25.29 7.37
N THR A 143 -39.14 24.47 8.41
CA THR A 143 -39.70 24.79 9.72
C THR A 143 -39.04 26.08 10.23
N PRO A 144 -39.81 27.05 10.75
CA PRO A 144 -39.26 28.33 11.17
C PRO A 144 -38.43 28.14 12.43
N GLY A 145 -37.10 28.21 12.30
CA GLY A 145 -36.17 28.08 13.43
C GLY A 145 -34.81 27.56 13.00
N GLY A 146 -34.04 28.37 12.28
CA GLY A 146 -32.76 27.89 11.75
C GLY A 146 -31.81 28.97 11.28
N ASN A 147 -31.82 30.15 11.90
CA ASN A 147 -30.70 31.08 11.76
C ASN A 147 -29.54 30.53 12.59
N ASN A 148 -28.69 29.70 12.00
CA ASN A 148 -27.36 29.46 12.56
C ASN A 148 -26.39 29.02 11.46
N ILE A 149 -25.53 29.98 11.14
CA ILE A 149 -24.22 29.82 10.51
C ILE A 149 -23.59 28.53 11.04
N ARG A 150 -23.50 27.48 10.21
CA ARG A 150 -22.76 26.28 10.57
C ARG A 150 -21.27 26.60 10.54
N ARG A 151 -20.75 27.12 11.66
CA ARG A 151 -19.34 26.96 12.04
C ARG A 151 -19.05 25.47 11.98
N ILE A 152 -18.18 25.07 11.06
CA ILE A 152 -17.58 23.74 11.05
C ILE A 152 -16.80 23.62 12.35
N ARG A 153 -17.28 22.82 13.30
CA ARG A 153 -16.53 22.53 14.53
C ARG A 153 -15.33 21.62 14.16
N PRO A 154 -14.15 21.83 14.77
CA PRO A 154 -13.02 20.94 14.58
C PRO A 154 -13.33 19.55 15.16
N PHE A 155 -12.92 18.53 14.44
CA PHE A 155 -13.04 17.13 14.83
C PHE A 155 -12.04 16.84 15.95
N SER A 156 -12.52 16.48 17.14
CA SER A 156 -11.71 15.99 18.26
C SER A 156 -12.10 14.53 18.54
N PRO A 157 -11.15 13.58 18.55
CA PRO A 157 -11.41 12.15 18.66
C PRO A 157 -11.63 11.71 20.13
N PRO A 158 -12.22 10.53 20.33
CA PRO A 158 -11.41 9.39 20.77
C PRO A 158 -11.20 8.34 19.68
#